data_AF-A0AB36ETH7-F1
#
_entry.id   AF-A0AB36ETH7-F1
#
_cell.length_a   1.000
_cell.length_b   1.000
_cell.length_c   1.000
_cell.angle_alpha   90.00
_cell.angle_beta   90.00
_cell.angle_gamma   90.00
#
_symmetry.space_group_name_H-M   'P 1'
#
loop_
_entity.id
_entity.type
_entity.pdbx_description
1 polymer ?
#
loop_
_entity_poly.entity_id
_entity_poly.type
_entity_poly.pdbx_seq_one_letter_code
_entity_poly.pdbx_strand_id
1 'polypeptide(L)'
;MPDTASRAPGLALLPGGLRPSAHPALDGAPVNDSIRFPSLEDFPDEVLDVHRGSPPEACRDLGNYRLVQATHLVQRIRDEFEAAGEPHAERLLSGLEALLVDAYLMFARSQIDRGSAEEPTV
;
A
#
# COMPACT_ATOMS: atom_id res chain seq x y z
N MET A 1 -28.24 -23.21 -51.28
CA MET A 1 -27.11 -23.59 -50.40
C MET A 1 -27.03 -22.57 -49.27
N PRO A 2 -26.86 -22.99 -48.01
CA PRO A 2 -27.63 -22.49 -46.87
C PRO A 2 -26.92 -21.48 -45.96
N ASP A 3 -27.74 -20.79 -45.17
CA ASP A 3 -27.41 -20.06 -43.94
C ASP A 3 -26.51 -20.86 -42.99
N THR A 4 -25.53 -20.18 -42.37
CA THR A 4 -24.94 -20.63 -41.10
C THR A 4 -24.67 -19.44 -40.18
N ALA A 5 -25.72 -19.02 -39.47
CA ALA A 5 -25.57 -18.49 -38.13
C ALA A 5 -24.87 -19.56 -37.26
N SER A 6 -23.62 -19.33 -36.88
CA SER A 6 -22.92 -20.23 -35.95
C SER A 6 -23.28 -19.87 -34.52
N ARG A 7 -24.21 -20.67 -33.99
CA ARG A 7 -24.75 -20.64 -32.64
C ARG A 7 -24.04 -21.70 -31.78
N ALA A 8 -23.34 -21.22 -30.75
CA ALA A 8 -22.99 -21.87 -29.46
C ALA A 8 -22.10 -23.15 -29.48
N PRO A 9 -21.31 -23.39 -28.40
CA PRO A 9 -21.85 -23.94 -27.16
C PRO A 9 -21.43 -23.10 -25.94
N GLY A 10 -22.32 -22.79 -25.00
CA GLY A 10 -22.88 -23.81 -24.12
C GLY A 10 -21.85 -24.28 -23.10
N LEU A 11 -21.16 -23.38 -22.39
CA LEU A 11 -20.39 -23.75 -21.20
C LEU A 11 -21.37 -24.02 -20.07
N ALA A 12 -21.55 -25.32 -19.87
CA ALA A 12 -22.34 -25.93 -18.82
C ALA A 12 -21.95 -25.39 -17.44
N LEU A 13 -22.98 -25.20 -16.63
CA LEU A 13 -22.91 -24.89 -15.21
C LEU A 13 -21.93 -25.83 -14.49
N LEU A 14 -20.91 -25.25 -13.86
CA LEU A 14 -20.26 -25.88 -12.72
C LEU A 14 -21.08 -25.55 -11.46
N PRO A 15 -21.56 -26.56 -10.70
CA PRO A 15 -22.23 -26.33 -9.44
C PRO A 15 -21.17 -26.04 -8.37
N GLY A 16 -20.92 -24.76 -8.13
CA GLY A 16 -19.93 -24.29 -7.17
C GLY A 16 -20.15 -22.82 -6.87
N GLY A 17 -21.36 -22.48 -6.41
CA GLY A 17 -21.75 -21.13 -6.05
C GLY A 17 -20.97 -20.62 -4.85
N LEU A 18 -19.78 -20.05 -5.08
CA LEU A 18 -19.23 -19.08 -4.15
C LEU A 18 -19.99 -17.77 -4.37
N ARG A 19 -21.02 -17.56 -3.54
CA ARG A 19 -21.66 -16.24 -3.40
C ARG A 19 -20.54 -15.21 -3.18
N PRO A 20 -20.56 -14.07 -3.88
CA PRO A 20 -19.90 -12.89 -3.37
C PRO A 20 -20.52 -12.63 -1.99
N SER A 21 -19.73 -12.80 -0.93
CA SER A 21 -20.13 -12.35 0.40
C SER A 21 -20.46 -10.87 0.26
N ALA A 22 -21.74 -10.55 0.40
CA ALA A 22 -22.20 -9.19 0.49
C ALA A 22 -21.45 -8.55 1.67
N HIS A 23 -20.50 -7.67 1.36
CA HIS A 23 -19.97 -6.76 2.35
C HIS A 23 -21.16 -6.04 2.98
N PRO A 24 -21.34 -6.06 4.31
CA PRO A 24 -22.39 -5.27 4.92
C PRO A 24 -22.12 -3.81 4.55
N ALA A 25 -23.09 -3.20 3.87
CA ALA A 25 -23.12 -1.77 3.66
C ALA A 25 -23.09 -1.11 5.04
N LEU A 26 -21.94 -0.53 5.38
CA LEU A 26 -21.78 0.22 6.61
C LEU A 26 -22.71 1.43 6.53
N ASP A 27 -23.66 1.45 7.45
CA ASP A 27 -24.69 2.45 7.62
C ASP A 27 -24.05 3.81 7.96
N GLY A 28 -23.98 4.70 6.97
CA GLY A 28 -24.63 6.01 7.05
C GLY A 28 -24.25 7.01 8.14
N ALA A 29 -23.06 6.98 8.72
CA ALA A 29 -22.47 8.20 9.30
C ALA A 29 -21.47 8.77 8.28
N PRO A 30 -21.56 10.05 7.85
CA PRO A 30 -20.45 10.67 7.14
C PRO A 30 -19.33 10.78 8.17
N VAL A 31 -18.46 9.77 8.21
CA VAL A 31 -17.18 9.93 8.87
C VAL A 31 -16.52 11.04 8.07
N ASN A 32 -16.42 12.21 8.68
CA ASN A 32 -15.62 13.30 8.16
C ASN A 32 -14.15 12.91 8.33
N ASP A 33 -13.76 11.79 7.73
CA ASP A 33 -12.38 11.37 7.59
C ASP A 33 -11.83 12.16 6.42
N SER A 34 -11.54 13.42 6.69
CA SER A 34 -10.54 14.19 5.93
C SER A 34 -9.13 13.62 6.19
N ILE A 35 -9.00 12.29 6.29
CA ILE A 35 -7.72 11.59 6.38
C ILE A 35 -7.13 11.63 4.98
N ARG A 36 -6.43 12.73 4.69
CA ARG A 36 -5.64 12.89 3.47
C ARG A 36 -4.33 12.11 3.65
N PHE A 37 -3.92 11.37 2.62
CA PHE A 37 -2.58 10.80 2.58
C PHE A 37 -1.53 11.92 2.52
N PRO A 38 -0.48 11.88 3.35
CA PRO A 38 0.50 12.96 3.42
C PRO A 38 1.27 13.10 2.10
N SER A 39 1.76 14.31 1.87
CA SER A 39 2.68 14.69 0.80
C SER A 39 4.11 14.80 1.34
N LEU A 40 5.11 14.85 0.46
CA LEU A 40 6.52 14.94 0.89
C LEU A 40 6.81 16.22 1.68
N GLU A 41 6.08 17.30 1.43
CA GLU A 41 6.21 18.60 2.11
C GLU A 41 5.65 18.60 3.54
N ASP A 42 4.86 17.57 3.90
CA ASP A 42 4.29 17.44 5.24
C ASP A 42 5.31 16.88 6.26
N PHE A 43 6.52 16.52 5.81
CA PHE A 43 7.57 15.97 6.66
C PHE A 43 8.71 16.98 6.86
N PRO A 44 9.29 17.04 8.06
CA PRO A 44 10.46 17.87 8.32
C PRO A 44 11.68 17.35 7.53
N ASP A 45 12.61 18.25 7.19
CA ASP A 45 13.82 17.88 6.43
C ASP A 45 14.66 16.82 7.16
N GLU A 46 14.64 16.85 8.50
CA GLU A 46 15.35 15.92 9.37
C GLU A 46 14.72 14.51 9.43
N VAL A 47 13.61 14.26 8.72
CA VAL A 47 12.95 12.93 8.69
C VAL A 47 13.89 11.82 8.20
N LEU A 48 14.93 12.17 7.45
CA LEU A 48 15.95 11.24 6.96
C LEU A 48 17.06 10.94 7.98
N ASP A 49 17.16 11.70 9.08
CA ASP A 49 18.22 11.60 10.08
C ASP A 49 17.94 10.55 11.17
N VAL A 50 17.03 9.61 10.89
CA VAL A 50 16.65 8.54 11.83
C VAL A 50 17.75 7.49 11.93
N HIS A 51 18.15 7.20 13.16
CA HIS A 51 19.14 6.18 13.51
C HIS A 51 18.57 5.19 14.53
N ARG A 52 19.35 4.17 14.90
CA ARG A 52 18.91 3.08 15.80
C ARG A 52 18.43 3.56 17.19
N GLY A 53 18.88 4.73 17.63
CA GLY A 53 18.53 5.31 18.93
C GLY A 53 17.47 6.41 18.84
N SER A 54 16.91 6.66 17.66
CA SER A 54 15.85 7.66 17.49
C SER A 54 14.57 7.21 18.18
N PRO A 55 13.74 8.16 18.63
CA PRO A 55 12.49 7.84 19.30
C PRO A 55 11.51 7.11 18.37
N PRO A 56 10.53 6.37 18.94
CA PRO A 56 9.52 5.65 18.17
C PRO A 56 8.76 6.53 17.17
N GLU A 57 8.47 7.77 17.52
CA GLU A 57 7.78 8.75 16.67
C GLU A 57 8.60 9.08 15.43
N ALA A 58 9.91 9.32 15.58
CA ALA A 58 10.80 9.59 14.44
C ALA A 58 10.87 8.38 13.50
N CYS A 59 10.90 7.15 14.04
CA CYS A 59 10.79 5.95 13.21
C CYS A 59 9.45 5.92 12.45
N ARG A 60 8.33 6.21 13.13
CA ARG A 60 7.02 6.24 12.48
C ARG A 60 6.95 7.27 11.36
N ASP A 61 7.49 8.47 11.58
CA ASP A 61 7.49 9.55 10.60
C ASP A 61 8.34 9.19 9.37
N LEU A 62 9.52 8.59 9.56
CA LEU A 62 10.29 8.07 8.43
C LEU A 62 9.53 6.94 7.70
N GLY A 63 8.86 6.04 8.42
CA GLY A 63 8.02 5.01 7.80
C GLY A 63 6.93 5.61 6.90
N ASN A 64 6.23 6.64 7.40
CA ASN A 64 5.23 7.37 6.62
C ASN A 64 5.86 8.07 5.41
N TYR A 65 6.99 8.75 5.58
CA TYR A 65 7.71 9.40 4.49
C TYR A 65 8.09 8.41 3.37
N ARG A 66 8.59 7.22 3.72
CA ARG A 66 8.89 6.15 2.75
C ARG A 66 7.67 5.67 1.98
N LEU A 67 6.49 5.59 2.61
CA LEU A 67 5.23 5.27 1.92
C LEU A 67 4.84 6.36 0.93
N VAL A 68 5.06 7.63 1.25
CA VAL A 68 4.83 8.73 0.31
C VAL A 68 5.77 8.62 -0.89
N GLN A 69 7.06 8.39 -0.66
CA GLN A 69 8.02 8.12 -1.73
C GLN A 69 7.60 6.93 -2.61
N ALA A 70 7.13 5.84 -2.00
CA ALA A 70 6.63 4.67 -2.71
C ALA A 70 5.43 5.01 -3.61
N THR A 71 4.52 5.86 -3.13
CA THR A 71 3.35 6.32 -3.89
C THR A 71 3.74 7.14 -5.11
N HIS A 72 4.71 8.05 -4.97
CA HIS A 72 5.28 8.78 -6.10
C HIS A 72 5.98 7.86 -7.10
N LEU A 73 6.70 6.84 -6.61
CA LEU A 73 7.37 5.88 -7.47
C LEU A 73 6.37 5.03 -8.27
N VAL A 74 5.24 4.65 -7.69
CA VAL A 74 4.14 3.97 -8.41
C VAL A 74 3.57 4.84 -9.52
N GLN A 75 3.39 6.14 -9.29
CA GLN A 75 2.92 7.07 -10.33
C GLN A 75 3.92 7.13 -11.48
N ARG A 76 5.21 7.29 -11.16
CA ARG A 76 6.27 7.28 -12.15
C ARG A 76 6.34 5.96 -12.95
N ILE A 77 6.15 4.82 -12.29
CA ILE A 77 6.06 3.52 -12.96
C ILE A 77 4.93 3.54 -14.00
N ARG A 78 3.73 4.00 -13.63
CA ARG A 78 2.59 4.09 -14.57
C ARG A 78 2.91 4.97 -15.76
N ASP A 79 3.47 6.16 -15.52
CA ASP A 79 3.82 7.11 -16.57
C ASP A 79 4.86 6.52 -17.55
N GLU A 80 5.88 5.82 -17.02
CA GLU A 80 6.91 5.18 -17.84
C GLU A 80 6.39 3.95 -18.61
N PHE A 81 5.46 3.19 -18.04
CA PHE A 81 4.80 2.06 -18.73
C PHE A 81 3.95 2.54 -19.92
N GLU A 82 3.23 3.64 -19.77
CA GLU A 82 2.44 4.24 -20.85
C GLU A 82 3.34 4.79 -21.97
N ALA A 83 4.52 5.32 -21.62
CA ALA A 83 5.39 6.03 -22.55
C ALA A 83 6.38 5.15 -23.33
N ALA A 84 6.93 4.08 -22.75
CA ALA A 84 8.19 3.50 -23.25
C ALA A 84 8.22 1.99 -23.53
N GLY A 85 7.20 1.20 -23.16
CA GLY A 85 7.15 -0.23 -23.51
C GLY A 85 8.36 -1.08 -23.04
N GLU A 86 9.04 -0.66 -21.95
CA GLU A 86 10.19 -1.30 -21.23
C GLU A 86 11.60 -1.10 -21.83
N PRO A 87 12.59 -0.68 -21.00
CA PRO A 87 13.31 -1.60 -20.11
C PRO A 87 13.75 -1.02 -18.74
N HIS A 88 12.99 -0.09 -18.14
CA HIS A 88 13.34 0.52 -16.85
C HIS A 88 12.46 0.05 -15.67
N ALA A 89 11.44 -0.80 -15.88
CA ALA A 89 10.50 -1.09 -14.80
C ALA A 89 11.11 -1.96 -13.71
N GLU A 90 12.00 -2.90 -14.02
CA GLU A 90 12.65 -3.73 -12.98
C GLU A 90 13.37 -2.86 -11.95
N ARG A 91 14.08 -1.83 -12.39
CA ARG A 91 14.79 -0.92 -11.48
C ARG A 91 13.83 -0.12 -10.61
N LEU A 92 12.73 0.34 -11.19
CA LEU A 92 11.70 1.08 -10.45
C LEU A 92 10.96 0.18 -9.47
N LEU A 93 10.69 -1.07 -9.83
CA LEU A 93 10.07 -2.08 -8.97
C LEU A 93 11.00 -2.46 -7.81
N SER A 94 12.30 -2.65 -8.05
CA SER A 94 13.28 -2.83 -6.96
C SER A 94 13.35 -1.62 -6.04
N GLY A 95 13.27 -0.41 -6.59
CA GLY A 95 13.17 0.82 -5.80
C GLY A 95 11.92 0.86 -4.92
N LEU A 96 10.78 0.42 -5.47
CA LEU A 96 9.51 0.34 -4.75
C LEU A 96 9.59 -0.68 -3.61
N GLU A 97 10.12 -1.87 -3.88
CA GLU A 97 10.34 -2.90 -2.87
C GLU A 97 11.21 -2.37 -1.73
N ALA A 98 12.33 -1.71 -2.05
CA ALA A 98 13.22 -1.15 -1.03
C ALA A 98 12.50 -0.12 -0.14
N LEU A 99 11.68 0.77 -0.71
CA LEU A 99 10.90 1.75 0.04
C LEU A 99 9.87 1.08 0.96
N LEU A 100 9.17 0.04 0.48
CA LEU A 100 8.17 -0.68 1.26
C LEU A 100 8.80 -1.48 2.40
N VAL A 101 9.93 -2.14 2.15
CA VAL A 101 10.69 -2.86 3.19
C VAL A 101 11.22 -1.88 4.24
N ASP A 102 11.77 -0.74 3.83
CA ASP A 102 12.27 0.28 4.76
C ASP A 102 11.12 0.85 5.62
N ALA A 103 9.97 1.17 5.00
CA ALA A 103 8.78 1.61 5.72
C ALA A 103 8.33 0.58 6.77
N TYR A 104 8.26 -0.69 6.40
CA TYR A 104 7.92 -1.78 7.32
C TYR A 104 8.89 -1.84 8.51
N LEU A 105 10.19 -1.80 8.25
CA LEU A 105 11.21 -1.84 9.31
C LEU A 105 11.10 -0.64 10.26
N MET A 106 10.80 0.54 9.72
CA MET A 106 10.57 1.74 10.53
C MET A 106 9.32 1.62 11.41
N PHE A 107 8.21 1.10 10.87
CA PHE A 107 7.02 0.85 11.68
C PHE A 107 7.25 -0.22 12.74
N ALA A 108 7.98 -1.29 12.43
CA ALA A 108 8.35 -2.31 13.41
C ALA A 108 9.17 -1.68 14.56
N ARG A 109 10.15 -0.83 14.25
CA ARG A 109 10.96 -0.11 15.25
C ARG A 109 10.12 0.84 16.11
N SER A 110 9.15 1.53 15.51
CA SER A 110 8.25 2.43 16.23
C SER A 110 7.36 1.75 17.27
N GLN A 111 7.33 0.42 17.32
CA GLN A 111 6.52 -0.34 18.28
C GLN A 111 7.34 -1.00 19.40
N ILE A 112 8.68 -0.99 19.31
CA ILE A 112 9.54 -1.73 20.25
C ILE A 112 9.47 -1.15 21.67
N ASP A 113 9.14 0.13 21.84
CA ASP A 113 9.06 0.78 23.17
C ASP A 113 7.67 0.66 23.83
N ARG A 114 6.67 0.10 23.13
CA ARG A 114 5.33 -0.15 23.73
C ARG A 114 5.24 -1.45 24.52
N GLY A 115 6.28 -2.29 24.50
CA GLY A 115 6.29 -3.61 25.14
C GLY A 115 6.95 -3.68 26.51
N SER A 116 7.50 -2.57 27.04
CA SER A 116 8.31 -2.57 28.28
C SER A 116 7.69 -1.77 29.42
N ALA A 117 6.48 -1.24 29.26
CA ALA A 117 5.79 -0.41 30.26
C ALA A 117 4.62 -1.13 30.98
N GLU A 118 4.65 -2.46 31.09
CA GLU A 118 3.77 -3.23 31.97
C GLU A 118 4.59 -4.19 32.84
N GLU A 119 5.35 -3.65 33.81
CA GLU A 119 5.59 -4.37 35.06
C GLU A 119 4.67 -3.75 36.12
N PRO A 120 3.58 -4.43 36.53
CA PRO A 120 2.83 -4.00 37.69
C PRO A 120 3.66 -4.35 38.94
N THR A 121 4.21 -3.32 39.59
CA THR A 121 4.58 -3.43 41.00
C THR A 121 3.32 -3.66 41.83
N VAL A 122 3.10 -4.92 42.25
CA VAL A 122 2.38 -5.28 43.48
C VAL A 122 3.08 -6.46 44.13
#